data_AF-A0A7C7XL01-F1
#
_entry.id   AF-A0A7C7XL01-F1
#
_cell.length_a   1.000
_cell.length_b   1.000
_cell.length_c   1.000
_cell.angle_alpha   90.00
_cell.angle_beta   90.00
_cell.angle_gamma   90.00
#
_symmetry.space_group_name_H-M   'P 1'
#
loop_
_entity.id
_entity.type
_entity.pdbx_description
1 polymer ?
#
loop_
_entity_poly.entity_id
_entity_poly.type
_entity_poly.pdbx_seq_one_letter_code
_entity_poly.pdbx_strand_id
1 'polypeptide(L)'
;MQWMGHLCVFEPFEGGESRSEINDNIVAGGKVLEVVQDKKIIYTFGWEGGENPVTVGSSRVEITLEENDGSTLVELNHTELKGAVEEHGGGWDHYLSRLAIAATGGDAGPDPVANPPENA
;
A
#
# COMPACT_ATOMS: atom_id res chain seq x y z
N MET A 1 -9.71 6.53 -7.67
CA MET A 1 -8.77 5.47 -7.25
C MET A 1 -9.20 4.14 -7.87
N GLN A 2 -8.28 3.22 -8.19
CA GLN A 2 -8.63 1.95 -8.90
C GLN A 2 -8.59 0.71 -8.01
N TRP A 3 -7.70 0.65 -7.01
CA TRP A 3 -7.52 -0.58 -6.23
C TRP A 3 -7.20 -0.39 -4.73
N MET A 4 -6.57 0.73 -4.32
CA MET A 4 -6.21 0.96 -2.91
C MET A 4 -6.56 2.37 -2.43
N GLY A 5 -7.38 2.44 -1.37
CA GLY A 5 -7.68 3.67 -0.65
C GLY A 5 -8.61 4.64 -1.40
N HIS A 6 -8.79 5.80 -0.79
CA HIS A 6 -9.56 6.93 -1.31
C HIS A 6 -8.67 7.84 -2.17
N LEU A 7 -7.52 8.24 -1.64
CA LEU A 7 -6.53 9.11 -2.29
C LEU A 7 -5.13 8.53 -2.10
N CYS A 8 -4.28 8.66 -3.13
CA CYS A 8 -2.88 8.27 -3.07
C CYS A 8 -2.04 9.34 -3.76
N VAL A 9 -1.09 9.87 -3.01
CA VAL A 9 0.00 10.71 -3.50
C VAL A 9 1.25 9.86 -3.49
N PHE A 10 1.88 9.74 -4.66
CA PHE A 10 3.09 8.97 -4.78
C PHE A 10 4.04 9.66 -5.77
N GLU A 11 5.18 10.12 -5.27
CA GLU A 11 6.22 10.79 -6.04
C GLU A 11 7.35 9.79 -6.36
N PRO A 12 7.47 9.29 -7.60
CA PRO A 12 8.31 8.14 -7.92
C PRO A 12 9.79 8.52 -8.11
N PHE A 13 10.38 9.15 -7.10
CA PHE A 13 11.81 9.47 -7.01
C PHE A 13 12.27 9.38 -5.56
N GLU A 14 13.56 9.14 -5.34
CA GLU A 14 14.14 9.08 -3.98
C GLU A 14 13.89 10.38 -3.20
N GLY A 15 13.36 10.26 -1.99
CA GLY A 15 12.93 11.38 -1.15
C GLY A 15 11.51 11.90 -1.42
N GLY A 16 10.86 11.40 -2.48
CA GLY A 16 9.48 11.72 -2.82
C GLY A 16 8.49 11.33 -1.73
N GLU A 17 7.36 12.03 -1.68
CA GLU A 17 6.24 11.71 -0.80
C GLU A 17 5.54 10.40 -1.21
N SER A 18 5.23 9.59 -0.20
CA SER A 18 4.28 8.47 -0.31
C SER A 18 3.22 8.69 0.75
N ARG A 19 1.99 8.99 0.34
CA ARG A 19 0.87 9.23 1.26
C ARG A 19 -0.39 8.57 0.71
N SER A 20 -1.00 7.71 1.51
CA SER A 20 -2.21 6.97 1.15
C SER A 20 -3.30 7.26 2.17
N GLU A 21 -4.37 7.91 1.74
CA GLU A 21 -5.59 8.05 2.53
C GLU A 21 -6.44 6.80 2.26
N ILE A 22 -6.46 5.89 3.23
CA ILE A 22 -7.26 4.67 3.13
C ILE A 22 -8.75 5.05 3.18
N ASN A 23 -9.12 5.85 4.17
CA ASN A 23 -10.43 6.49 4.30
C ASN A 23 -10.28 7.84 5.02
N ASP A 24 -11.40 8.51 5.30
CA ASP A 24 -11.43 9.83 5.95
C ASP A 24 -10.71 9.91 7.31
N ASN A 25 -10.49 8.77 7.97
CA ASN A 25 -9.91 8.69 9.30
C ASN A 25 -8.54 7.99 9.35
N ILE A 26 -8.18 7.27 8.29
CA ILE A 26 -6.99 6.41 8.27
C ILE A 26 -6.09 6.87 7.12
N VAL A 27 -4.96 7.46 7.51
CA VAL A 27 -3.95 7.93 6.57
C VAL A 27 -2.62 7.28 6.89
N ALA A 28 -1.98 6.72 5.86
CA ALA A 28 -0.60 6.27 5.91
C ALA A 28 0.32 7.28 5.24
N GLY A 29 1.47 7.56 5.86
CA GLY A 29 2.49 8.46 5.35
C GLY A 29 3.87 7.83 5.31
N GLY A 30 4.73 8.38 4.47
CA GLY A 30 6.08 7.88 4.27
C GLY A 30 6.87 8.62 3.19
N LYS A 31 8.06 8.08 2.91
CA LYS A 31 8.99 8.61 1.90
C LYS A 31 9.51 7.50 1.00
N VAL A 32 9.59 7.79 -0.28
CA VAL A 32 10.21 6.90 -1.27
C VAL A 32 11.71 6.86 -1.01
N LEU A 33 12.24 5.65 -0.89
CA LEU A 33 13.65 5.38 -0.60
C LEU A 33 14.41 4.93 -1.85
N GLU A 34 13.76 4.19 -2.73
CA GLU A 34 14.37 3.69 -3.96
C GLU A 34 13.30 3.48 -5.03
N VAL A 35 13.62 3.84 -6.27
CA VAL A 35 12.80 3.52 -7.45
C VAL A 35 13.69 2.96 -8.53
N VAL A 36 13.37 1.75 -8.99
CA VAL A 36 13.91 1.17 -10.21
C VAL A 36 12.73 0.97 -11.15
N GLN A 37 12.70 1.75 -12.22
CA GLN A 37 11.62 1.73 -13.19
C GLN A 37 11.31 0.29 -13.64
N ASP A 38 10.02 -0.06 -13.63
CA ASP A 38 9.45 -1.35 -14.02
C ASP A 38 9.94 -2.57 -13.22
N LYS A 39 10.66 -2.37 -12.10
CA LYS A 39 11.28 -3.48 -11.35
C LYS A 39 11.07 -3.44 -9.85
N LYS A 40 11.20 -2.26 -9.23
CA LYS A 40 11.25 -2.19 -7.78
C LYS A 40 10.88 -0.82 -7.26
N ILE A 41 10.19 -0.82 -6.13
CA ILE A 41 10.02 0.37 -5.32
C ILE A 41 10.17 0.04 -3.85
N ILE A 42 10.80 0.96 -3.12
CA ILE A 42 10.94 0.88 -1.68
C ILE A 42 10.52 2.22 -1.10
N TYR A 43 9.65 2.19 -0.10
CA TYR A 43 9.23 3.38 0.62
C TYR A 43 9.01 3.07 2.09
N THR A 44 9.13 4.09 2.94
CA THR A 44 8.75 3.96 4.35
C THR A 44 7.24 4.05 4.50
N PHE A 45 6.71 3.48 5.57
CA PHE A 45 5.29 3.45 5.85
C PHE A 45 5.03 3.72 7.34
N GLY A 46 3.82 4.18 7.63
CA GLY A 46 3.24 4.21 8.97
C GLY A 46 2.02 5.11 9.03
N TRP A 47 1.25 4.97 10.08
CA TRP A 47 -0.03 5.67 10.24
C TRP A 47 0.18 7.10 10.77
N GLU A 48 -0.55 8.05 10.19
CA GLU A 48 -0.64 9.42 10.68
C GLU A 48 -1.61 9.48 11.88
N GLY A 49 -1.19 10.17 12.95
CA GLY A 49 -2.02 10.41 14.13
C GLY A 49 -2.12 9.24 15.11
N GLY A 50 -2.55 9.55 16.35
CA GLY A 50 -2.77 8.58 17.42
C GLY A 50 -1.52 7.94 18.02
N GLU A 51 -1.74 7.07 19.02
CA GLU A 51 -0.71 6.17 19.56
C GLU A 51 -0.75 4.84 18.78
N ASN A 52 -0.13 4.81 17.59
CA ASN A 52 0.06 3.57 16.82
C ASN A 52 1.53 3.12 16.91
N PRO A 53 1.82 1.82 17.16
CA PRO A 53 3.20 1.32 17.19
C PRO A 53 3.93 1.43 15.84
N VAL A 54 3.20 1.54 14.73
CA VAL A 54 3.71 1.75 13.37
C VAL A 54 3.49 3.21 12.97
N THR A 55 4.31 4.11 13.54
CA THR A 55 4.28 5.54 13.22
C THR A 55 4.84 5.83 11.82
N VAL A 56 4.46 6.94 11.21
CA VAL A 56 5.01 7.41 9.92
C VAL A 56 6.53 7.23 9.85
N GLY A 57 6.98 6.48 8.84
CA GLY A 57 8.40 6.25 8.59
C GLY A 57 9.05 5.14 9.42
N SER A 58 8.32 4.48 10.32
CA SER A 58 8.87 3.47 11.23
C SER A 58 8.91 2.06 10.66
N SER A 59 8.19 1.82 9.55
CA SER A 59 8.23 0.57 8.81
C SER A 59 8.64 0.79 7.36
N ARG A 60 8.90 -0.31 6.65
CA ARG A 60 9.38 -0.30 5.26
C ARG A 60 8.60 -1.27 4.41
N VAL A 61 8.09 -0.77 3.29
CA VAL A 61 7.45 -1.56 2.24
C VAL A 61 8.38 -1.61 1.04
N GLU A 62 8.67 -2.83 0.60
CA GLU A 62 9.40 -3.12 -0.62
C GLU A 62 8.49 -3.91 -1.56
N ILE A 63 8.37 -3.45 -2.80
CA ILE A 63 7.62 -4.11 -3.86
C ILE A 63 8.57 -4.38 -5.02
N THR A 64 8.65 -5.63 -5.44
CA THR A 64 9.39 -6.06 -6.63
C THR A 64 8.43 -6.57 -7.70
N LEU A 65 8.82 -6.35 -8.95
CA LEU A 65 8.11 -6.78 -10.14
C LEU A 65 9.05 -7.64 -10.98
N GLU A 66 8.65 -8.89 -11.22
CA GLU A 66 9.39 -9.81 -12.05
C GLU A 66 8.52 -10.31 -13.21
N GLU A 67 9.07 -10.33 -14.41
CA GLU A 67 8.41 -10.95 -15.56
C GLU A 67 8.34 -12.47 -15.35
N ASN A 68 7.16 -13.04 -15.52
CA ASN A 68 6.92 -14.46 -15.32
C ASN A 68 5.97 -15.01 -16.42
N ASP A 69 6.54 -15.48 -17.53
CA ASP A 69 5.83 -16.16 -18.62
C ASP A 69 4.50 -15.51 -19.04
N GLY A 70 4.54 -14.23 -19.43
CA GLY A 70 3.36 -13.46 -19.85
C GLY A 70 2.48 -12.95 -18.69
N SER A 71 2.94 -13.11 -17.45
CA SER A 71 2.42 -12.47 -16.24
C SER A 71 3.51 -11.67 -15.54
N THR A 72 3.15 -10.95 -14.48
CA THR A 72 4.10 -10.27 -13.59
C THR A 72 3.94 -10.84 -12.20
N LEU A 73 5.01 -11.39 -11.63
CA LEU A 73 5.08 -11.70 -10.21
C LEU A 73 5.28 -10.40 -9.44
N VAL A 74 4.37 -10.12 -8.52
CA VAL A 74 4.48 -9.00 -7.58
C VAL A 74 4.80 -9.58 -6.22
N GLU A 75 5.96 -9.25 -5.67
CA GLU A 75 6.29 -9.59 -4.28
C GLU A 75 6.27 -8.32 -3.44
N LEU A 76 5.63 -8.41 -2.28
CA LEU A 76 5.54 -7.31 -1.32
C LEU A 76 6.10 -7.77 0.02
N ASN A 77 7.12 -7.06 0.50
CA ASN A 77 7.73 -7.26 1.81
C ASN A 77 7.47 -6.04 2.70
N HIS A 78 6.65 -6.20 3.74
CA HIS A 78 6.44 -5.18 4.76
C HIS A 78 7.21 -5.54 6.03
N THR A 79 8.29 -4.81 6.29
CA THR A 79 9.25 -5.09 7.37
C THR A 79 9.22 -4.01 8.45
N GLU A 80 9.90 -4.29 9.57
CA GLU A 80 9.98 -3.38 10.73
C GLU A 80 8.62 -3.14 11.44
N LEU A 81 7.64 -4.02 11.18
CA LEU A 81 6.32 -4.03 11.81
C LEU A 81 6.39 -4.55 13.26
N LYS A 82 6.42 -3.63 14.23
CA LYS A 82 6.41 -3.97 15.66
C LYS A 82 4.99 -4.29 16.13
N GLY A 83 4.67 -5.58 16.26
CA GLY A 83 3.40 -6.05 16.84
C GLY A 83 2.16 -5.88 15.95
N ALA A 84 2.34 -5.53 14.67
CA ALA A 84 1.24 -5.24 13.74
C ALA A 84 1.25 -6.13 12.48
N VAL A 85 1.96 -7.25 12.50
CA VAL A 85 2.17 -8.12 11.32
C VAL A 85 0.85 -8.69 10.80
N GLU A 86 -0.01 -9.24 11.65
CA GLU A 86 -1.27 -9.87 11.23
C GLU A 86 -2.24 -8.84 10.61
N GLU A 87 -2.39 -7.67 11.26
CA GLU A 87 -3.23 -6.59 10.77
C GLU A 87 -2.80 -6.10 9.38
N HIS A 88 -1.49 -5.87 9.19
CA HIS A 88 -0.97 -5.43 7.90
C HIS A 88 -1.02 -6.54 6.86
N GLY A 89 -0.86 -7.80 7.25
CA GLY A 89 -1.03 -8.96 6.37
C GLY A 89 -2.44 -8.99 5.78
N GLY A 90 -3.48 -8.89 6.62
CA GLY A 90 -4.86 -8.85 6.17
C GLY A 90 -5.18 -7.64 5.27
N GLY A 91 -4.62 -6.47 5.60
CA GLY A 91 -4.73 -5.29 4.75
C GLY A 91 -4.09 -5.48 3.38
N TRP A 92 -2.89 -6.06 3.32
CA TRP A 92 -2.21 -6.34 2.05
C TRP A 92 -2.90 -7.42 1.23
N ASP A 93 -3.41 -8.48 1.86
CA ASP A 93 -4.19 -9.52 1.16
C ASP A 93 -5.40 -8.91 0.44
N HIS A 94 -6.11 -7.99 1.09
CA HIS A 94 -7.22 -7.25 0.50
C HIS A 94 -6.78 -6.41 -0.70
N TYR A 95 -5.75 -5.57 -0.55
CA TYR A 95 -5.33 -4.66 -1.61
C TYR A 95 -4.66 -5.37 -2.80
N LEU A 96 -3.87 -6.41 -2.55
CA LEU A 96 -3.25 -7.21 -3.63
C LEU A 96 -4.30 -7.98 -4.44
N SER A 97 -5.36 -8.48 -3.79
CA SER A 97 -6.48 -9.10 -4.50
C SER A 97 -7.19 -8.11 -5.44
N ARG A 98 -7.34 -6.86 -5.01
CA ARG A 98 -7.93 -5.78 -5.82
C ARG A 98 -7.00 -5.34 -6.95
N LEU A 99 -5.69 -5.26 -6.68
CA LEU A 99 -4.67 -4.97 -7.70
C LEU A 99 -4.70 -5.99 -8.84
N ALA A 100 -4.83 -7.29 -8.53
CA ALA A 100 -4.88 -8.33 -9.56
C ALA A 100 -6.03 -8.13 -10.56
N ILE A 101 -7.19 -7.65 -10.09
CA ILE A 101 -8.34 -7.31 -10.96
C ILE A 101 -8.02 -6.07 -11.81
N ALA A 102 -7.55 -5.00 -11.18
CA ALA A 102 -7.26 -3.74 -11.87
C ALA A 102 -6.13 -3.87 -12.91
N ALA A 103 -5.08 -4.62 -12.59
CA ALA A 103 -3.91 -4.83 -13.45
C ALA A 103 -4.27 -5.54 -14.78
N THR A 104 -5.38 -6.29 -14.81
CA THR A 104 -5.87 -6.97 -16.02
C THR A 104 -6.97 -6.18 -16.74
N GLY A 105 -7.22 -4.93 -16.33
CA GLY A 105 -8.22 -4.04 -16.91
C GLY A 105 -9.64 -4.20 -16.34
N GLY A 106 -9.80 -4.98 -15.27
CA GLY A 106 -11.07 -5.12 -14.56
C GLY A 106 -11.35 -3.96 -13.59
N ASP A 107 -12.60 -3.87 -13.13
CA ASP A 107 -13.00 -2.97 -12.05
C ASP A 107 -13.10 -3.76 -10.73
N ALA A 108 -12.28 -3.41 -9.73
CA ALA A 108 -12.31 -4.02 -8.40
C ALA A 108 -13.54 -3.58 -7.57
N GLY A 109 -14.35 -2.66 -8.10
CA GLY A 109 -15.54 -2.11 -7.45
C GLY A 109 -15.19 -1.24 -6.24
N PRO A 110 -16.20 -0.82 -5.46
CA PRO A 110 -15.99 -0.07 -4.23
C PRO A 110 -15.08 -0.82 -3.26
N ASP A 111 -14.20 -0.10 -2.58
CA ASP A 111 -13.38 -0.66 -1.53
C ASP A 111 -14.14 -0.59 -0.19
N PRO A 112 -14.52 -1.73 0.42
CA PRO A 112 -15.22 -1.78 1.70
C PRO A 112 -14.36 -1.35 2.89
N VAL A 113 -13.02 -1.33 2.76
CA VAL A 113 -12.11 -0.82 3.80
C VAL A 113 -12.02 0.71 3.71
N ALA A 114 -11.99 1.25 2.49
CA ALA A 114 -12.03 2.70 2.26
C ALA A 114 -13.41 3.30 2.54
N ASN A 115 -14.49 2.56 2.26
CA ASN A 115 -15.87 2.99 2.43
C ASN A 115 -16.61 1.96 3.28
N PRO A 116 -16.35 1.92 4.60
CA PRO A 116 -17.08 1.03 5.48
C PRO A 116 -18.58 1.38 5.44
N PRO A 117 -19.48 0.39 5.51
CA PRO A 117 -20.92 0.67 5.56
C PRO A 117 -21.25 1.52 6.80
N GLU A 118 -22.24 2.42 6.67
CA GLU A 118 -22.66 3.41 7.70
C GLU A 118 -22.97 2.84 9.11
N ASN A 119 -22.99 1.51 9.30
CA ASN A 119 -23.37 0.84 10.53
C ASN A 119 -22.39 -0.28 10.97
N ALA A 120 -21.10 -0.16 10.65
CA ALA A 120 -20.04 -1.09 11.11
C ALA A 120 -19.53 -0.76 12.52
#